data_AF-A0A4Q3VRS7-F1
#
_entry.id   AF-A0A4Q3VRS7-F1
#
_cell.length_a   1.000
_cell.length_b   1.000
_cell.length_c   1.000
_cell.angle_alpha   90.00
_cell.angle_beta   90.00
_cell.angle_gamma   90.00
#
_symmetry.space_group_name_H-M   'P 1'
#
loop_
_entity.id
_entity.type
_entity.pdbx_description
1 polymer ?
#
loop_
_entity_poly.entity_id
_entity_poly.type
_entity_poly.pdbx_seq_one_letter_code
_entity_poly.pdbx_strand_id
1 'polypeptide(L)'
;MFSLLGVVALQAKTYDISALDLTLMRNGWNRPVVGRSIEGKPLTLKGQRYERGLGTHANARLNLRLDRATAFDATVGVDDETKGRGTVEFLIVVDGKERWRSG
;
A
#
# COMPACT_ATOMS: atom_id res chain seq x y z
N MET A 1 45.13 24.39 1.36
CA MET A 1 43.72 24.45 1.77
C MET A 1 42.91 23.67 0.75
N PHE A 2 42.67 22.38 0.98
CA PHE A 2 41.87 21.54 0.09
C PHE A 2 40.44 21.53 0.60
N SER A 3 39.52 22.13 -0.16
CA SER A 3 38.09 22.13 0.16
C SER A 3 37.45 20.92 -0.52
N LEU A 4 36.98 19.95 0.28
CA LEU A 4 36.20 18.83 -0.21
C LEU A 4 34.74 19.29 -0.31
N LEU A 5 34.26 19.60 -1.53
CA LEU A 5 32.83 19.75 -1.78
C LEU A 5 32.20 18.35 -1.65
N GLY A 6 31.70 18.02 -0.47
CA GLY A 6 30.92 16.81 -0.25
C GLY A 6 29.58 16.92 -0.97
N VAL A 7 29.39 16.12 -2.02
CA VAL A 7 28.07 15.90 -2.60
C VAL A 7 27.23 15.18 -1.56
N VAL A 8 26.28 15.89 -0.94
CA VAL A 8 25.26 15.26 -0.10
C VAL A 8 24.26 14.60 -1.04
N ALA A 9 24.37 13.29 -1.23
CA ALA A 9 23.33 12.51 -1.87
C ALA A 9 22.09 12.49 -0.96
N LEU A 10 20.95 12.96 -1.47
CA LEU A 10 19.69 12.84 -0.75
C LEU A 10 19.31 11.36 -0.69
N GLN A 11 19.42 10.74 0.48
CA GLN A 11 18.99 9.35 0.64
C GLN A 11 17.46 9.32 0.82
N ALA A 12 16.75 8.79 -0.17
CA ALA A 12 15.32 8.53 -0.01
C ALA A 12 15.13 7.33 0.92
N LYS A 13 14.32 7.49 1.96
CA LYS A 13 13.97 6.41 2.87
C LYS A 13 12.66 5.77 2.41
N THR A 14 12.69 4.45 2.22
CA THR A 14 11.49 3.66 1.94
C THR A 14 10.82 3.29 3.26
N TYR A 15 9.51 3.48 3.31
CA TYR A 15 8.67 3.08 4.44
C TYR A 15 7.70 2.00 3.99
N ASP A 16 7.65 0.89 4.72
CA ASP A 16 6.56 -0.06 4.58
C ASP A 16 5.25 0.56 5.05
N ILE A 17 4.14 0.10 4.50
CA ILE A 17 2.81 0.62 4.87
C ILE A 17 2.52 0.51 6.37
N SER A 18 3.07 -0.52 7.04
CA SER A 18 2.94 -0.71 8.50
C SER A 18 3.62 0.38 9.33
N ALA A 19 4.55 1.13 8.76
CA ALA A 19 5.28 2.21 9.43
C ALA A 19 4.59 3.58 9.31
N LEU A 20 3.48 3.67 8.59
CA LEU A 20 2.74 4.90 8.34
C LEU A 20 1.55 5.04 9.30
N ASP A 21 0.99 6.25 9.39
CA ASP A 21 -0.30 6.48 10.05
C ASP A 21 -1.44 5.96 9.16
N LEU A 22 -2.08 4.88 9.61
CA LEU A 22 -3.16 4.20 8.89
C LEU A 22 -4.55 4.56 9.43
N THR A 23 -4.67 5.52 10.34
CA THR A 23 -5.93 5.86 11.02
C THR A 23 -7.03 6.37 10.08
N LEU A 24 -6.65 6.88 8.91
CA LEU A 24 -7.57 7.39 7.90
C LEU A 24 -8.10 6.32 6.94
N MET A 25 -7.63 5.08 7.07
CA MET A 25 -8.05 3.97 6.21
C MET A 25 -9.38 3.41 6.65
N ARG A 26 -10.28 3.21 5.68
CA ARG A 26 -11.64 2.69 5.91
C ARG A 26 -12.04 1.74 4.78
N ASN A 27 -12.82 0.74 5.12
CA ASN A 27 -13.47 -0.17 4.17
C ASN A 27 -14.88 -0.55 4.64
N GLY A 28 -15.64 -1.19 3.75
CA GLY A 28 -17.04 -1.53 4.01
C GLY A 28 -17.25 -2.68 5.02
N TRP A 29 -16.23 -3.47 5.29
CA TRP A 29 -16.31 -4.64 6.16
C TRP A 29 -15.07 -4.80 7.04
N ASN A 30 -15.26 -4.93 8.35
CA ASN A 30 -14.18 -4.92 9.35
C ASN A 30 -13.30 -3.66 9.25
N ARG A 31 -12.10 -3.71 9.84
CA ARG A 31 -11.06 -2.69 9.67
C ARG A 31 -9.98 -3.27 8.76
N PRO A 32 -9.28 -2.45 7.95
CA PRO A 32 -8.11 -2.91 7.22
C PRO A 32 -7.08 -3.52 8.17
N VAL A 33 -6.44 -4.61 7.76
CA VAL A 33 -5.53 -5.41 8.59
C VAL A 33 -4.12 -5.35 8.04
N VAL A 34 -3.15 -4.96 8.87
CA VAL A 34 -1.75 -4.87 8.47
C VAL A 34 -1.11 -6.27 8.46
N GLY A 35 -0.43 -6.61 7.36
CA GLY A 35 0.34 -7.84 7.20
C GLY A 35 -0.51 -9.13 7.12
N ARG A 36 -1.83 -9.01 7.04
CA ARG A 36 -2.79 -10.12 6.97
C ARG A 36 -3.94 -9.77 6.03
N SER A 37 -4.66 -10.78 5.58
CA SER A 37 -5.92 -10.61 4.85
C SER A 37 -7.00 -10.00 5.74
N ILE A 38 -8.14 -9.63 5.16
CA ILE A 38 -9.25 -9.03 5.92
C ILE A 38 -9.88 -10.01 6.93
N GLU A 39 -9.71 -11.31 6.70
CA GLU A 39 -10.11 -12.38 7.63
C GLU A 39 -8.99 -12.76 8.62
N GLY A 40 -7.83 -12.09 8.59
CA GLY A 40 -6.69 -12.35 9.47
C GLY A 40 -5.78 -13.50 9.01
N LYS A 41 -5.95 -14.01 7.79
CA LYS A 41 -5.11 -15.05 7.20
C LYS A 41 -3.82 -14.45 6.61
N PRO A 42 -2.82 -15.27 6.22
CA PRO A 42 -1.68 -14.78 5.44
C PRO A 42 -2.12 -14.03 4.18
N LEU A 43 -1.42 -12.94 3.83
CA LEU A 43 -1.63 -12.26 2.55
C LEU A 43 -1.04 -13.10 1.42
N THR A 44 -1.87 -13.42 0.43
CA THR A 44 -1.48 -14.27 -0.70
C THR A 44 -2.08 -13.80 -2.01
N LEU A 45 -1.26 -13.70 -3.05
CA LEU A 45 -1.70 -13.41 -4.41
C LEU A 45 -1.07 -14.42 -5.38
N LYS A 46 -1.89 -15.12 -6.15
CA LYS A 46 -1.46 -16.08 -7.18
C LYS A 46 -0.49 -17.14 -6.63
N GLY A 47 -0.71 -17.59 -5.40
CA GLY A 47 0.11 -18.57 -4.70
C GLY A 47 1.35 -17.99 -4.02
N GLN A 48 1.66 -16.70 -4.22
CA GLN A 48 2.78 -16.03 -3.56
C GLN A 48 2.34 -15.43 -2.23
N ARG A 49 3.07 -15.74 -1.15
CA ARG A 49 2.86 -15.12 0.16
C ARG A 49 3.60 -13.78 0.27
N TYR A 50 2.94 -12.81 0.90
CA TYR A 50 3.50 -11.50 1.24
C TYR A 50 3.57 -11.34 2.76
N GLU A 51 4.76 -11.03 3.28
CA GLU A 51 4.96 -10.79 4.72
C GLU A 51 4.49 -9.39 5.15
N ARG A 52 4.47 -8.46 4.20
CA ARG A 52 4.10 -7.06 4.41
C ARG A 52 3.00 -6.68 3.42
N GLY A 53 2.06 -5.86 3.88
CA GLY A 53 0.94 -5.41 3.07
C GLY A 53 -0.26 -5.03 3.92
N LEU A 54 -1.41 -4.92 3.27
CA LEU A 54 -2.67 -4.51 3.89
C LEU A 54 -3.83 -5.32 3.30
N GLY A 55 -4.52 -6.08 4.14
CA GLY A 55 -5.79 -6.71 3.81
C GLY A 55 -6.95 -5.74 3.97
N THR A 56 -7.85 -5.71 2.99
CA THR A 56 -9.03 -4.84 2.97
C THR A 56 -10.21 -5.53 2.28
N HIS A 57 -11.35 -4.84 2.19
CA HIS A 57 -12.52 -5.32 1.46
C HIS A 57 -13.16 -4.18 0.67
N ALA A 58 -13.53 -4.42 -0.58
CA ALA A 58 -14.18 -3.38 -1.39
C ALA A 58 -15.61 -3.08 -0.86
N ASN A 59 -16.10 -1.85 -0.90
CA ASN A 59 -15.40 -0.62 -1.29
C ASN A 59 -14.52 -0.10 -0.14
N ALA A 60 -13.31 0.37 -0.47
CA ALA A 60 -12.35 0.89 0.50
C ALA A 60 -11.78 2.24 0.07
N ARG A 61 -11.46 3.08 1.07
CA ARG A 61 -10.68 4.32 0.94
C ARG A 61 -9.49 4.23 1.88
N LEU A 62 -8.31 4.02 1.32
CA LEU A 62 -7.07 3.76 2.05
C LEU A 62 -6.18 5.00 2.04
N ASN A 63 -6.65 6.06 2.69
CA ASN A 63 -5.98 7.37 2.64
C ASN A 63 -4.69 7.37 3.47
N LEU A 64 -3.62 7.89 2.89
CA LEU A 64 -2.34 8.15 3.56
C LEU A 64 -2.05 9.65 3.54
N ARG A 65 -1.59 10.21 4.65
CA ARG A 65 -1.00 11.54 4.69
C ARG A 65 0.52 11.40 4.68
N LEU A 66 1.15 11.99 3.67
CA LEU A 66 2.59 11.96 3.48
C LEU A 66 3.07 13.41 3.30
N ASP A 67 4.16 13.78 3.96
CA ASP A 67 4.74 15.13 3.81
C ASP A 67 5.49 15.25 2.47
N ARG A 68 6.45 14.34 2.22
CA ARG A 68 7.21 14.24 0.97
C ARG A 68 7.41 12.78 0.60
N ALA A 69 6.97 12.40 -0.58
CA ALA A 69 7.23 11.10 -1.18
C ALA A 69 7.48 11.27 -2.68
N THR A 70 8.43 10.52 -3.23
CA THR A 70 8.78 10.55 -4.66
C THR A 70 8.34 9.30 -5.41
N ALA A 71 7.98 8.24 -4.69
CA ALA A 71 7.54 6.98 -5.26
C ALA A 71 6.53 6.29 -4.32
N PHE A 72 5.62 5.54 -4.94
CA PHE A 72 4.73 4.60 -4.27
C PHE A 72 4.73 3.33 -5.11
N ASP A 73 4.96 2.18 -4.47
CA ASP A 73 4.97 0.87 -5.10
C ASP A 73 4.09 -0.08 -4.31
N ALA A 74 3.29 -0.88 -5.01
CA ALA A 74 2.44 -1.90 -4.42
C ALA A 74 2.11 -2.98 -5.45
N THR A 75 2.06 -4.23 -4.99
CA THR A 75 1.37 -5.30 -5.71
C THR A 75 -0.06 -5.40 -5.18
N VAL A 76 -1.03 -5.42 -6.10
CA VAL A 76 -2.46 -5.45 -5.75
C VAL A 76 -3.16 -6.62 -6.42
N GLY A 77 -4.24 -7.11 -5.79
CA GLY A 77 -5.05 -8.18 -6.35
C GLY A 77 -6.12 -8.68 -5.37
N VAL A 78 -6.94 -9.61 -5.85
CA VAL A 78 -7.87 -10.38 -5.01
C VAL A 78 -7.06 -11.43 -4.24
N ASP A 79 -7.18 -11.44 -2.91
CA ASP A 79 -6.44 -12.39 -2.07
C ASP A 79 -6.87 -13.83 -2.37
N ASP A 80 -5.92 -14.76 -2.39
CA ASP A 80 -6.19 -16.17 -2.73
C ASP A 80 -7.17 -16.84 -1.75
N GLU A 81 -7.37 -16.29 -0.54
CA GLU A 81 -8.37 -16.78 0.41
C GLU A 81 -9.79 -16.81 -0.16
N THR A 82 -10.09 -15.94 -1.12
CA THR A 82 -11.42 -15.88 -1.76
C THR A 82 -11.63 -17.02 -2.76
N LYS A 83 -10.56 -17.75 -3.12
CA LYS A 83 -10.56 -18.78 -4.17
C LYS A 83 -11.05 -18.23 -5.52
N GLY A 84 -10.59 -17.04 -5.88
CA GLY A 84 -10.93 -16.38 -7.14
C GLY A 84 -12.32 -15.72 -7.16
N ARG A 85 -12.98 -15.60 -6.01
CA ARG A 85 -14.25 -14.87 -5.90
C ARG A 85 -13.99 -13.38 -5.69
N GLY A 86 -14.82 -12.57 -6.34
CA GLY A 86 -14.79 -11.12 -6.24
C GLY A 86 -14.01 -10.49 -7.40
N THR A 87 -14.46 -9.30 -7.77
CA THR A 87 -13.82 -8.45 -8.78
C THR A 87 -13.60 -7.09 -8.14
N VAL A 88 -12.41 -6.54 -8.29
CA VAL A 88 -12.01 -5.26 -7.70
C VAL A 88 -11.20 -4.46 -8.71
N GLU A 89 -11.35 -3.13 -8.66
CA GLU A 89 -10.47 -2.19 -9.34
C GLU A 89 -9.69 -1.42 -8.27
N PHE A 90 -8.37 -1.29 -8.46
CA PHE A 90 -7.52 -0.49 -7.59
C PHE A 90 -7.23 0.83 -8.26
N LEU A 91 -7.36 1.93 -7.53
CA LEU A 91 -7.07 3.29 -8.01
C LEU A 91 -6.04 3.96 -7.11
N ILE A 92 -5.06 4.62 -7.71
CA ILE A 92 -4.11 5.50 -7.01
C ILE A 92 -4.47 6.93 -7.32
N VAL A 93 -4.81 7.69 -6.27
CA VAL A 93 -5.12 9.12 -6.34
C VAL A 93 -4.08 9.87 -5.52
N VAL A 94 -3.41 10.84 -6.15
CA VAL A 94 -2.42 11.71 -5.51
C VAL A 94 -2.90 13.14 -5.64
N ASP A 95 -3.05 13.81 -4.50
CA ASP A 95 -3.51 15.20 -4.39
C ASP A 95 -4.80 15.46 -5.18
N GLY A 96 -5.78 14.56 -5.00
CA GLY A 96 -7.10 14.65 -5.62
C GLY A 96 -7.15 14.31 -7.11
N LYS A 97 -6.03 13.87 -7.70
CA LYS A 97 -5.97 13.49 -9.11
C LYS A 97 -5.57 12.04 -9.26
N GLU A 98 -6.29 11.30 -10.10
CA GLU A 98 -5.92 9.93 -10.44
C GLU A 98 -4.54 9.90 -11.12
N ARG A 99 -3.75 8.88 -10.78
CA ARG A 99 -2.43 8.61 -11.36
C ARG A 99 -2.36 7.25 -12.01
N TRP A 100 -3.15 6.29 -11.53
CA TRP A 100 -3.14 4.93 -12.02
C TRP A 100 -4.43 4.20 -11.62
N ARG A 101 -4.82 3.22 -12.42
CA ARG A 101 -5.86 2.23 -12.11
C ARG A 101 -5.47 0.86 -12.65
N SER A 102 -5.96 -0.21 -12.03
CA SER A 102 -5.67 -1.59 -12.44
C SER A 102 -6.38 -2.03 -13.71
N GLY A 103 -7.52 -1.40 -14.02
CA GLY A 103 -8.53 -1.96 -14.93
C GLY A 103 -9.35 -3.06 -14.28
#